data_AF-A0A0R2ZGE2-F1
#
_entry.id   AF-A0A0R2ZGE2-F1
#
_cell.length_a   1.000
_cell.length_b   1.000
_cell.length_c   1.000
_cell.angle_alpha   90.00
_cell.angle_beta   90.00
_cell.angle_gamma   90.00
#
_symmetry.space_group_name_H-M   'P 1'
#
loop_
_entity.id
_entity.type
_entity.pdbx_description
1 polymer ?
#
loop_
_entity_poly.entity_id
_entity_poly.type
_entity_poly.pdbx_seq_one_letter_code
_entity_poly.pdbx_strand_id
1 'polypeptide(L)'
;MRDEAIKAVTSIGLALQEQINHGLLAPASKLPAERKLSELFGTTRITVREALLQLEAQGQIYREERRGWFVSPPRLAYNLIQRSHFHAMVADQGRVASTEVISARLQPASAAVCAWLQLPALSSVIQICRSRRIDGRLVLYVEHYLNPQYFPGILECDLNQSMTELYARIYDLHYGRVRFEIVPTSLPVEAAAALRVSAGSPGLRIARVNYDQHQRLIDCDLEFWRHDAIHVGVDVV
;
A
#
# COMPACT_ATOMS: atom_id res chain seq x y z
N MET A 1 6.78 31.70 -23.62
CA MET A 1 5.58 31.14 -22.94
C MET A 1 5.71 29.65 -22.58
N ARG A 2 5.71 28.68 -23.51
CA ARG A 2 5.76 27.24 -23.14
C ARG A 2 7.07 26.85 -22.43
N ASP A 3 8.21 27.31 -22.91
CA ASP A 3 9.51 27.04 -22.27
C ASP A 3 9.66 27.71 -20.90
N GLU A 4 9.07 28.90 -20.71
CA GLU A 4 9.08 29.60 -19.42
C GLU A 4 8.20 28.90 -18.39
N ALA A 5 7.05 28.39 -18.81
CA ALA A 5 6.19 27.57 -17.95
C ALA A 5 6.89 26.28 -17.51
N ILE A 6 7.55 25.57 -18.44
CA ILE A 6 8.32 24.36 -18.12
C ILE A 6 9.44 24.69 -17.13
N LYS A 7 10.19 25.78 -17.35
CA LYS A 7 11.23 26.23 -16.41
C LYS A 7 10.67 26.55 -15.03
N ALA A 8 9.51 27.22 -14.95
CA ALA A 8 8.86 27.54 -13.69
C ALA A 8 8.42 26.29 -12.93
N VAL A 9 7.78 25.33 -13.61
CA VAL A 9 7.38 24.03 -13.01
C VAL A 9 8.60 23.31 -12.43
N THR A 10 9.67 23.17 -13.22
CA THR A 10 10.91 22.52 -12.77
C THR A 10 11.54 23.24 -11.59
N SER A 11 11.60 24.58 -11.62
CA SER A 11 12.17 25.39 -10.53
C SER A 11 11.42 25.21 -9.21
N ILE A 12 10.08 25.23 -9.25
CA ILE A 12 9.23 25.01 -8.06
C ILE A 12 9.46 23.61 -7.50
N GLY A 13 9.49 22.60 -8.37
CA GLY A 13 9.75 21.21 -7.98
C GLY A 13 11.09 21.05 -7.26
N LEU A 14 12.17 21.59 -7.84
CA LEU A 14 13.51 21.53 -7.26
C LEU A 14 13.59 22.27 -5.92
N ALA A 15 13.03 23.47 -5.82
CA ALA A 15 13.07 24.25 -4.59
C ALA A 15 12.33 23.57 -3.42
N LEU A 16 11.20 22.92 -3.70
CA LEU A 16 10.49 22.14 -2.68
C LEU A 16 11.25 20.86 -2.32
N GLN A 17 11.84 20.18 -3.30
CA GLN A 17 12.64 18.98 -3.06
C GLN A 17 13.86 19.28 -2.19
N GLU A 18 14.55 20.39 -2.45
CA GLU A 18 15.69 20.84 -1.66
C GLU A 18 15.29 21.10 -0.20
N GLN A 19 14.16 21.78 0.03
CA GLN A 19 13.63 22.00 1.37
C GLN A 19 13.25 20.69 2.10
N ILE A 20 12.71 19.71 1.39
CA ILE A 20 12.42 18.38 1.95
C ILE A 20 13.73 17.67 2.32
N ASN A 21 14.71 17.66 1.41
CA ASN A 21 16.00 16.99 1.59
C ASN A 21 16.81 17.59 2.74
N HIS A 22 16.75 18.90 2.94
CA HIS A 22 17.40 19.60 4.06
C HIS A 22 16.59 19.58 5.36
N GLY A 23 15.40 18.94 5.38
CA GLY A 23 14.57 18.82 6.58
C GLY A 23 13.84 20.12 6.98
N LEU A 24 13.84 21.14 6.12
CA LEU A 24 13.05 22.37 6.34
C LEU A 24 11.55 22.10 6.25
N LEU A 25 11.16 21.10 5.44
CA LEU A 25 9.81 20.57 5.35
C LEU A 25 9.81 19.15 5.92
N ALA A 26 9.34 19.01 7.16
CA ALA A 26 9.37 17.73 7.86
C ALA A 26 8.45 16.67 7.21
N PRO A 27 8.77 15.37 7.31
CA PRO A 27 7.86 14.28 6.96
C PRO A 27 6.46 14.45 7.56
N ALA A 28 5.43 14.11 6.79
CA ALA A 28 4.01 14.27 7.15
C ALA A 28 3.57 15.72 7.46
N SER A 29 4.43 16.73 7.30
CA SER A 29 4.04 18.12 7.44
C SER A 29 3.21 18.57 6.23
N LYS A 30 2.28 19.50 6.49
CA LYS A 30 1.42 20.08 5.47
C LYS A 30 2.17 21.17 4.71
N LEU A 31 2.18 21.08 3.38
CA LEU A 31 2.69 22.13 2.52
C LEU A 31 1.77 23.36 2.54
N PRO A 32 2.29 24.56 2.26
CA PRO A 32 1.47 25.74 2.04
C PRO A 32 0.41 25.49 0.95
N ALA A 33 -0.76 26.11 1.08
CA ALA A 33 -1.81 26.00 0.08
C ALA A 33 -1.33 26.50 -1.30
N GLU A 34 -1.86 25.93 -2.38
CA GLU A 34 -1.48 26.28 -3.76
C GLU A 34 -1.52 27.79 -4.03
N ARG A 35 -2.49 28.51 -3.43
CA ARG A 35 -2.57 29.98 -3.50
C ARG A 35 -1.32 30.66 -2.93
N LYS A 36 -0.91 30.25 -1.72
CA LYS A 36 0.26 30.82 -1.05
C LYS A 36 1.54 30.46 -1.80
N LEU A 37 1.65 29.23 -2.32
CA LEU A 37 2.77 28.84 -3.19
C LEU A 37 2.81 29.69 -4.46
N SER A 38 1.67 29.95 -5.11
CA SER A 38 1.65 30.79 -6.32
C SER A 38 2.11 32.23 -6.06
N GLU A 39 1.77 32.78 -4.89
CA GLU A 39 2.24 34.10 -4.45
C GLU A 39 3.75 34.08 -4.16
N LEU A 40 4.25 33.06 -3.47
CA LEU A 40 5.68 32.92 -3.13
C LEU A 40 6.58 32.75 -4.36
N PHE A 41 6.13 31.99 -5.35
CA PHE A 41 6.89 31.73 -6.57
C PHE A 41 6.58 32.71 -7.71
N GLY A 42 5.71 33.71 -7.48
CA GLY A 42 5.36 34.71 -8.49
C GLY A 42 4.77 34.10 -9.77
N THR A 43 3.99 33.02 -9.65
CA THR A 43 3.47 32.27 -10.81
C THR A 43 1.97 32.00 -10.70
N THR A 44 1.40 31.28 -11.66
CA THR A 44 -0.01 30.89 -11.64
C THR A 44 -0.24 29.65 -10.77
N ARG A 45 -1.47 29.48 -10.26
CA ARG A 45 -1.87 28.25 -9.54
C ARG A 45 -1.79 26.99 -10.40
N ILE A 46 -1.97 27.12 -11.72
CA ILE A 46 -1.88 25.99 -12.66
C ILE A 46 -0.44 25.48 -12.67
N THR A 47 0.54 26.38 -12.83
CA THR A 47 1.97 26.06 -12.82
C THR A 47 2.41 25.42 -11.49
N VAL A 48 1.96 25.95 -10.35
CA VAL A 48 2.22 25.32 -9.04
C VAL A 48 1.62 23.92 -8.96
N ARG A 49 0.36 23.76 -9.38
CA ARG A 49 -0.31 22.46 -9.34
C ARG A 49 0.41 21.44 -10.22
N GLU A 50 0.87 21.83 -11.41
CA GLU A 50 1.69 20.96 -12.27
C GLU A 50 2.97 20.50 -11.57
N ALA A 51 3.69 21.40 -10.89
CA ALA A 51 4.89 21.04 -10.13
C ALA A 51 4.58 20.07 -8.97
N LEU A 52 3.50 20.31 -8.22
CA LEU A 52 3.07 19.44 -7.13
C LEU A 52 2.65 18.05 -7.64
N LEU A 53 1.97 17.96 -8.80
CA LEU A 53 1.63 16.68 -9.42
C LEU A 53 2.90 15.90 -9.85
N GLN A 54 3.93 16.58 -10.33
CA GLN A 54 5.22 15.93 -10.65
C GLN A 54 5.91 15.39 -9.39
N LEU A 55 5.92 16.16 -8.30
CA LEU A 55 6.47 15.71 -7.01
C LEU A 55 5.66 14.55 -6.40
N GLU A 56 4.33 14.57 -6.56
CA GLU A 56 3.46 13.47 -6.14
C GLU A 56 3.76 12.19 -6.91
N ALA A 57 3.93 12.28 -8.23
CA ALA A 57 4.29 11.14 -9.08
C ALA A 57 5.67 10.54 -8.73
N GLN A 58 6.58 11.35 -8.17
CA GLN A 58 7.88 10.90 -7.65
C GLN A 58 7.77 10.31 -6.23
N GLY A 59 6.62 10.45 -5.58
CA GLY A 59 6.33 10.03 -4.22
C GLY A 59 6.95 10.90 -3.12
N GLN A 60 7.38 12.11 -3.46
CA GLN A 60 8.02 13.06 -2.54
C GLN A 60 7.00 13.77 -1.66
N ILE A 61 5.81 13.96 -2.22
CA ILE A 61 4.65 14.50 -1.54
C ILE A 61 3.44 13.62 -1.83
N TYR A 62 2.38 13.81 -1.07
CA TYR A 62 1.10 13.16 -1.31
C TYR A 62 -0.04 14.11 -1.03
N ARG A 63 -1.16 13.89 -1.72
CA ARG A 63 -2.40 14.62 -1.44
C ARG A 63 -3.29 13.82 -0.50
N GLU A 64 -3.91 14.54 0.44
CA GLU A 64 -5.08 14.06 1.16
C GLU A 64 -6.30 14.88 0.75
N GLU A 65 -7.38 14.19 0.40
CA GLU A 65 -8.61 14.83 -0.07
C GLU A 65 -9.09 15.88 0.95
N ARG A 66 -9.33 17.11 0.49
CA ARG A 66 -9.78 18.26 1.29
C ARG A 66 -8.82 18.73 2.39
N ARG A 67 -7.68 18.07 2.59
CA ARG A 67 -6.66 18.47 3.57
C ARG A 67 -5.44 19.13 2.93
N GLY A 68 -5.17 18.88 1.66
CA GLY A 68 -4.11 19.52 0.88
C GLY A 68 -2.93 18.61 0.61
N TRP A 69 -1.76 19.20 0.42
CA TRP A 69 -0.52 18.51 0.09
C TRP A 69 0.35 18.32 1.34
N PHE A 70 1.00 17.16 1.43
CA PHE A 70 1.83 16.78 2.57
C PHE A 70 3.14 16.17 2.09
N VAL A 71 4.21 16.36 2.84
CA VAL A 71 5.50 15.69 2.57
C VAL A 71 5.36 14.20 2.87
N SER A 72 5.74 13.35 1.93
CA SER A 72 5.70 11.90 2.13
C SER A 72 6.65 11.49 3.24
N PRO A 73 6.20 10.67 4.21
CA PRO A 73 7.12 9.99 5.11
C PRO A 73 8.07 9.06 4.36
N PRO A 74 9.19 8.65 4.99
CA PRO A 74 10.02 7.59 4.46
C PRO A 74 9.17 6.37 4.08
N ARG A 75 9.47 5.80 2.91
CA ARG A 75 8.86 4.55 2.45
C ARG A 75 9.18 3.44 3.45
N LEU A 76 8.23 2.56 3.70
CA LEU A 76 8.47 1.34 4.46
C LEU A 76 9.42 0.44 3.67
N ALA A 77 10.56 0.08 4.27
CA ALA A 77 11.45 -0.92 3.71
C ALA A 77 10.76 -2.29 3.84
N TYR A 78 10.44 -2.88 2.70
CA TYR A 78 9.80 -4.18 2.59
C TYR A 78 10.86 -5.21 2.18
N ASN A 79 11.22 -6.11 3.11
CA ASN A 79 12.11 -7.24 2.82
C ASN A 79 11.29 -8.50 2.51
N LEU A 80 11.36 -9.00 1.28
CA LEU A 80 10.62 -10.19 0.85
C LEU A 80 11.12 -11.49 1.52
N ILE A 81 12.39 -11.54 1.95
CA ILE A 81 13.00 -12.75 2.51
C ILE A 81 12.63 -12.94 3.98
N GLN A 82 12.49 -11.85 4.73
CA GLN A 82 12.34 -11.92 6.20
C GLN A 82 11.00 -12.52 6.68
N ARG A 83 10.07 -12.91 5.79
CA ARG A 83 8.77 -13.54 6.11
C ARG A 83 8.01 -12.87 7.26
N SER A 84 8.25 -11.58 7.48
CA SER A 84 7.64 -10.82 8.56
C SER A 84 6.24 -10.37 8.14
N HIS A 85 5.33 -10.34 9.11
CA HIS A 85 4.00 -9.81 8.89
C HIS A 85 4.02 -8.27 9.04
N PHE A 86 3.00 -7.60 8.51
CA PHE A 86 2.98 -6.14 8.37
C PHE A 86 3.25 -5.36 9.68
N HIS A 87 2.63 -5.76 10.80
CA HIS A 87 2.83 -5.07 12.09
C HIS A 87 4.27 -5.17 12.57
N ALA A 88 4.87 -6.37 12.56
CA ALA A 88 6.27 -6.55 12.91
C ALA A 88 7.23 -5.76 11.99
N MET A 89 7.01 -5.78 10.67
CA MET A 89 7.83 -5.02 9.71
C MET A 89 7.80 -3.51 9.95
N VAL A 90 6.63 -2.97 10.34
CA VAL A 90 6.47 -1.54 10.64
C VAL A 90 7.09 -1.19 11.99
N ALA A 91 6.91 -2.05 13.00
CA ALA A 91 7.46 -1.86 14.34
C ALA A 91 9.00 -1.91 14.35
N ASP A 92 9.61 -2.81 13.57
CA ASP A 92 11.06 -2.92 13.40
C ASP A 92 11.70 -1.62 12.87
N GLN A 93 10.91 -0.83 12.12
CA GLN A 93 11.31 0.48 11.60
C GLN A 93 10.90 1.64 12.53
N GLY A 94 10.49 1.36 13.77
CA GLY A 94 10.15 2.35 14.79
C GLY A 94 8.84 3.10 14.54
N ARG A 95 7.91 2.51 13.78
CA ARG A 95 6.66 3.14 13.34
C ARG A 95 5.44 2.40 13.87
N VAL A 96 4.26 3.01 13.77
CA VAL A 96 3.01 2.43 14.29
C VAL A 96 2.12 1.93 13.17
N ALA A 97 1.82 0.63 13.17
CA ALA A 97 0.88 0.01 12.25
C ALA A 97 -0.54 -0.01 12.82
N SER A 98 -1.54 0.10 11.94
CA SER A 98 -2.91 -0.31 12.27
C SER A 98 -3.58 -1.02 11.08
N THR A 99 -4.51 -1.91 11.36
CA THR A 99 -5.28 -2.67 10.37
C THR A 99 -6.76 -2.52 10.69
N GLU A 100 -7.57 -2.39 9.65
CA GLU A 100 -9.01 -2.27 9.74
C GLU A 100 -9.65 -3.20 8.69
N VAL A 101 -10.53 -4.09 9.14
CA VAL A 101 -11.28 -4.99 8.27
C VAL A 101 -12.41 -4.23 7.58
N ILE A 102 -12.46 -4.31 6.26
CA ILE A 102 -13.50 -3.69 5.43
C ILE A 102 -14.64 -4.68 5.20
N SER A 103 -14.30 -5.92 4.85
CA SER A 103 -15.28 -7.00 4.70
C SER A 103 -14.62 -8.36 4.88
N ALA A 104 -15.40 -9.35 5.32
CA ALA A 104 -14.99 -10.73 5.41
C ALA A 104 -16.18 -11.65 5.11
N ARG A 105 -16.07 -12.52 4.11
CA ARG A 105 -17.18 -13.42 3.71
C ARG A 105 -16.70 -14.66 2.98
N LEU A 106 -17.47 -15.74 3.11
CA LEU A 106 -17.38 -16.89 2.20
C LEU A 106 -18.05 -16.52 0.87
N GLN A 107 -17.38 -16.74 -0.25
CA GLN A 107 -17.93 -16.47 -1.58
C GLN A 107 -17.34 -17.39 -2.66
N PRO A 108 -17.98 -17.52 -3.84
CA PRO A 108 -17.36 -18.15 -5.00
C PRO A 108 -16.05 -17.46 -5.39
N ALA A 109 -15.01 -18.23 -5.68
CA ALA A 109 -13.75 -17.71 -6.17
C ALA A 109 -13.84 -17.35 -7.66
N SER A 110 -13.15 -16.28 -8.05
CA SER A 110 -12.93 -15.97 -9.46
C SER A 110 -12.01 -17.01 -10.11
N ALA A 111 -12.00 -17.08 -11.44
CA ALA A 111 -11.11 -17.98 -12.17
C ALA A 111 -9.62 -17.73 -11.84
N ALA A 112 -9.22 -16.47 -11.65
CA ALA A 112 -7.86 -16.10 -11.28
C ALA A 112 -7.50 -16.61 -9.88
N VAL A 113 -8.39 -16.44 -8.89
CA VAL A 113 -8.19 -16.94 -7.52
C VAL A 113 -8.16 -18.47 -7.50
N CYS A 114 -9.04 -19.14 -8.25
CA CYS A 114 -9.00 -20.60 -8.40
C CYS A 114 -7.65 -21.07 -8.96
N ALA A 115 -7.14 -20.39 -10.00
CA ALA A 115 -5.85 -20.74 -10.60
C ALA A 115 -4.68 -20.55 -9.62
N TRP A 116 -4.64 -19.45 -8.86
CA TRP A 116 -3.60 -19.23 -7.86
C TRP A 116 -3.66 -20.22 -6.70
N LEU A 117 -4.86 -20.56 -6.22
CA LEU A 117 -5.08 -21.52 -5.13
C LEU A 117 -5.13 -22.98 -5.59
N GLN A 118 -4.99 -23.24 -6.90
CA GLN A 118 -5.11 -24.57 -7.51
C GLN A 118 -6.43 -25.28 -7.13
N LEU A 119 -7.51 -24.51 -7.06
CA LEU A 119 -8.83 -25.00 -6.74
C LEU A 119 -9.61 -25.34 -8.01
N PRO A 120 -10.52 -26.34 -7.97
CA PRO A 120 -11.50 -26.56 -9.03
C PRO A 120 -12.30 -25.29 -9.32
N ALA A 121 -12.73 -25.12 -10.57
CA ALA A 121 -13.61 -24.02 -10.94
C ALA A 121 -14.87 -23.98 -10.05
N LEU A 122 -15.35 -22.78 -9.74
CA LEU A 122 -16.53 -22.53 -8.88
C LEU A 122 -16.34 -22.92 -7.41
N SER A 123 -15.12 -23.24 -6.97
CA SER A 123 -14.83 -23.43 -5.55
C SER A 123 -15.12 -22.16 -4.74
N SER A 124 -15.50 -22.33 -3.48
CA SER A 124 -15.68 -21.21 -2.55
C SER A 124 -14.39 -20.91 -1.79
N VAL A 125 -14.17 -19.63 -1.49
CA VAL A 125 -13.05 -19.11 -0.69
C VAL A 125 -13.57 -18.14 0.35
N ILE A 126 -12.84 -17.99 1.44
CA ILE A 126 -13.07 -16.91 2.39
C ILE A 126 -12.29 -15.70 1.88
N GLN A 127 -12.97 -14.62 1.52
CA GLN A 127 -12.32 -13.35 1.17
C GLN A 127 -12.34 -12.42 2.38
N ILE A 128 -11.18 -11.85 2.72
CA ILE A 128 -11.02 -10.83 3.75
C ILE A 128 -10.34 -9.61 3.12
N CYS A 129 -11.07 -8.50 3.03
CA CYS A 129 -10.56 -7.22 2.53
C CYS A 129 -10.21 -6.32 3.71
N ARG A 130 -9.00 -5.75 3.73
CA ARG A 130 -8.50 -4.91 4.82
C ARG A 130 -7.80 -3.68 4.31
N SER A 131 -7.85 -2.60 5.09
CA SER A 131 -6.97 -1.45 4.93
C SER A 131 -5.95 -1.39 6.05
N ARG A 132 -4.78 -0.83 5.74
CA ARG A 132 -3.65 -0.73 6.65
C ARG A 132 -3.08 0.67 6.64
N ARG A 133 -2.70 1.12 7.84
CA ARG A 133 -2.10 2.43 8.06
C ARG A 133 -0.71 2.29 8.65
N ILE A 134 0.12 3.28 8.35
CA ILE A 134 1.37 3.53 9.06
C ILE A 134 1.33 4.97 9.55
N ASP A 135 1.52 5.17 10.86
CA ASP A 135 1.45 6.47 11.53
C ASP A 135 0.16 7.24 11.20
N GLY A 136 -0.96 6.52 11.13
CA GLY A 136 -2.29 7.06 10.83
C GLY A 136 -2.60 7.28 9.34
N ARG A 137 -1.61 7.18 8.44
CA ARG A 137 -1.80 7.34 6.99
C ARG A 137 -2.19 6.01 6.34
N LEU A 138 -3.24 5.98 5.52
CA LEU A 138 -3.62 4.82 4.69
C LEU A 138 -2.58 4.56 3.61
N VAL A 139 -2.00 3.35 3.61
CA VAL A 139 -0.88 2.99 2.72
C VAL A 139 -1.10 1.70 1.93
N LEU A 140 -1.94 0.80 2.42
CA LEU A 140 -2.09 -0.54 1.88
C LEU A 140 -3.54 -1.01 1.97
N TYR A 141 -4.05 -1.55 0.86
CA TYR A 141 -5.27 -2.35 0.80
C TYR A 141 -4.90 -3.80 0.48
N VAL A 142 -5.48 -4.76 1.20
CA VAL A 142 -5.17 -6.19 1.03
C VAL A 142 -6.43 -6.99 0.88
N GLU A 143 -6.42 -7.94 -0.06
CA GLU A 143 -7.42 -8.99 -0.20
C GLU A 143 -6.76 -10.32 0.12
N HIS A 144 -7.22 -10.99 1.18
CA HIS A 144 -6.85 -12.38 1.46
C HIS A 144 -7.92 -13.31 0.90
N TYR A 145 -7.49 -14.38 0.24
CA TYR A 145 -8.34 -15.46 -0.24
C TYR A 145 -7.87 -16.77 0.37
N LEU A 146 -8.64 -17.28 1.33
CA LEU A 146 -8.29 -18.48 2.07
C LEU A 146 -9.08 -19.68 1.56
N ASN A 147 -8.43 -20.84 1.52
CA ASN A 147 -9.12 -22.11 1.29
C ASN A 147 -9.89 -22.50 2.58
N PRO A 148 -11.24 -22.54 2.56
CA PRO A 148 -12.05 -22.75 3.76
C PRO A 148 -11.74 -24.04 4.51
N GLN A 149 -11.24 -25.07 3.81
CA GLN A 149 -10.86 -26.36 4.40
C GLN A 149 -9.87 -26.23 5.56
N TYR A 150 -8.99 -25.22 5.53
CA TYR A 150 -7.94 -25.04 6.53
C TYR A 150 -8.28 -24.01 7.62
N PHE A 151 -9.37 -23.25 7.46
CA PHE A 151 -9.69 -22.13 8.33
C PHE A 151 -11.14 -22.19 8.85
N PRO A 152 -11.56 -23.29 9.51
CA PRO A 152 -12.90 -23.39 10.08
C PRO A 152 -13.11 -22.30 11.14
N GLY A 153 -14.27 -21.64 11.12
CA GLY A 153 -14.63 -20.62 12.10
C GLY A 153 -13.85 -19.29 12.02
N ILE A 154 -13.00 -19.08 11.00
CA ILE A 154 -12.13 -17.88 10.98
C ILE A 154 -12.91 -16.56 10.92
N LEU A 155 -14.12 -16.57 10.36
CA LEU A 155 -14.98 -15.39 10.29
C LEU A 155 -15.49 -14.93 11.67
N GLU A 156 -15.38 -15.77 12.69
CA GLU A 156 -15.75 -15.46 14.08
C GLU A 156 -14.57 -14.85 14.87
N CYS A 157 -13.37 -14.88 14.30
CA CYS A 157 -12.16 -14.32 14.92
C CYS A 157 -12.07 -12.80 14.72
N ASP A 158 -11.22 -12.14 15.54
CA ASP A 158 -10.85 -10.74 15.29
C ASP A 158 -9.83 -10.62 14.14
N LEU A 159 -10.35 -10.27 12.96
CA LEU A 159 -9.58 -10.16 11.71
C LEU A 159 -8.78 -8.83 11.58
N ASN A 160 -8.87 -7.93 12.57
CA ASN A 160 -8.03 -6.72 12.63
C ASN A 160 -6.60 -7.03 13.08
N GLN A 161 -6.36 -8.22 13.64
CA GLN A 161 -5.04 -8.67 14.07
C GLN A 161 -4.18 -9.14 12.89
N SER A 162 -2.94 -9.53 13.18
CA SER A 162 -2.07 -10.19 12.21
C SER A 162 -2.67 -11.53 11.79
N MET A 163 -2.93 -11.73 10.49
CA MET A 163 -3.44 -13.02 10.00
C MET A 163 -2.41 -14.13 10.23
N THR A 164 -1.12 -13.84 10.06
CA THR A 164 -0.04 -14.81 10.29
C THR A 164 -0.02 -15.30 11.74
N GLU A 165 -0.17 -14.39 12.70
CA GLU A 165 -0.22 -14.77 14.13
C GLU A 165 -1.53 -15.48 14.47
N LEU A 166 -2.65 -15.04 13.89
CA LEU A 166 -3.95 -15.69 14.04
C LEU A 166 -3.90 -17.13 13.53
N TYR A 167 -3.28 -17.36 12.36
CA TYR A 167 -3.12 -18.69 11.76
C TYR A 167 -2.32 -19.63 12.65
N ALA A 168 -1.18 -19.16 13.16
CA ALA A 168 -0.34 -19.93 14.06
C ALA A 168 -1.09 -20.27 15.37
N ARG A 169 -1.78 -19.28 15.96
CA ARG A 169 -2.45 -19.43 17.25
C ARG A 169 -3.69 -20.32 17.21
N ILE A 170 -4.52 -20.21 16.18
CA ILE A 170 -5.84 -20.88 16.12
C ILE A 170 -5.76 -22.21 15.37
N TYR A 171 -4.90 -22.31 14.34
CA TYR A 171 -4.87 -23.45 13.43
C TYR A 171 -3.54 -24.21 13.42
N ASP A 172 -2.54 -23.75 14.19
CA ASP A 172 -1.16 -24.28 14.14
C ASP A 172 -0.56 -24.22 12.72
N LEU A 173 -1.01 -23.24 11.91
CA LEU A 173 -0.57 -23.07 10.53
C LEU A 173 0.53 -22.01 10.45
N HIS A 174 1.67 -22.42 9.89
CA HIS A 174 2.86 -21.61 9.74
C HIS A 174 3.25 -21.54 8.27
N TYR A 175 3.60 -20.37 7.76
CA TYR A 175 4.03 -20.24 6.37
C TYR A 175 5.36 -20.95 6.11
N GLY A 176 5.31 -21.97 5.25
CA GLY A 176 6.44 -22.77 4.80
C GLY A 176 7.08 -22.22 3.54
N ARG A 177 6.38 -22.25 2.41
CA ARG A 177 6.87 -21.72 1.12
C ARG A 177 5.99 -20.55 0.69
N VAL A 178 6.59 -19.47 0.21
CA VAL A 178 5.87 -18.32 -0.33
C VAL A 178 6.39 -18.01 -1.73
N ARG A 179 5.48 -17.75 -2.66
CA ARG A 179 5.78 -17.20 -3.98
C ARG A 179 5.24 -15.78 -4.06
N PHE A 180 6.08 -14.85 -4.53
CA PHE A 180 5.72 -13.46 -4.74
C PHE A 180 5.65 -13.14 -6.24
N GLU A 181 4.70 -12.29 -6.61
CA GLU A 181 4.68 -11.58 -7.90
C GLU A 181 4.49 -10.09 -7.63
N ILE A 182 5.33 -9.25 -8.23
CA ILE A 182 5.33 -7.81 -8.00
C ILE A 182 5.15 -7.11 -9.33
N VAL A 183 4.12 -6.27 -9.43
CA VAL A 183 3.76 -5.58 -10.67
C VAL A 183 3.39 -4.13 -10.36
N PRO A 184 4.08 -3.13 -10.95
CA PRO A 184 3.60 -1.75 -10.94
C PRO A 184 2.20 -1.71 -11.55
N THR A 185 1.27 -1.02 -10.90
CA THR A 185 -0.13 -1.04 -11.32
C THR A 185 -0.82 0.30 -11.13
N SER A 186 -1.96 0.46 -11.78
CA SER A 186 -2.94 1.47 -11.43
C SER A 186 -3.87 0.87 -10.39
N LEU A 187 -4.08 1.56 -9.27
CA LEU A 187 -4.92 1.05 -8.18
C LEU A 187 -6.35 0.81 -8.69
N PRO A 188 -6.92 -0.41 -8.50
CA PRO A 188 -8.30 -0.69 -8.86
C PRO A 188 -9.27 0.13 -8.01
N VAL A 189 -10.53 0.20 -8.42
CA VAL A 189 -11.54 1.07 -7.81
C VAL A 189 -11.70 0.80 -6.31
N GLU A 190 -11.71 -0.47 -5.92
CA GLU A 190 -11.86 -0.93 -4.54
C GLU A 190 -10.67 -0.51 -3.68
N ALA A 191 -9.45 -0.73 -4.17
CA ALA A 191 -8.22 -0.32 -3.49
C ALA A 191 -8.11 1.20 -3.39
N ALA A 192 -8.43 1.91 -4.46
CA ALA A 192 -8.38 3.38 -4.50
C ALA A 192 -9.37 4.00 -3.51
N ALA A 193 -10.60 3.47 -3.47
CA ALA A 193 -11.63 3.89 -2.51
C ALA A 193 -11.18 3.63 -1.06
N ALA A 194 -10.67 2.42 -0.77
CA ALA A 194 -10.16 2.06 0.56
C ALA A 194 -8.98 2.95 1.01
N LEU A 195 -8.13 3.35 0.06
CA LEU A 195 -6.96 4.21 0.31
C LEU A 195 -7.26 5.71 0.22
N ARG A 196 -8.50 6.08 -0.09
CA ARG A 196 -8.97 7.48 -0.27
C ARG A 196 -8.12 8.23 -1.30
N VAL A 197 -7.86 7.57 -2.43
CA VAL A 197 -7.19 8.15 -3.60
C VAL A 197 -8.08 8.03 -4.83
N SER A 198 -7.69 8.69 -5.91
CA SER A 198 -8.42 8.59 -7.17
C SER A 198 -8.24 7.20 -7.78
N ALA A 199 -9.29 6.65 -8.40
CA ALA A 199 -9.18 5.42 -9.17
C ALA A 199 -8.11 5.59 -10.26
N GLY A 200 -7.28 4.56 -10.44
CA GLY A 200 -6.16 4.61 -11.37
C GLY A 200 -4.90 5.29 -10.85
N SER A 201 -4.89 5.81 -9.60
CA SER A 201 -3.67 6.31 -8.96
C SER A 201 -2.56 5.25 -9.00
N PRO A 202 -1.28 5.64 -9.19
CA PRO A 202 -0.20 4.68 -9.29
C PRO A 202 0.01 3.93 -7.96
N GLY A 203 0.30 2.64 -8.06
CA GLY A 203 0.56 1.78 -6.93
C GLY A 203 1.45 0.60 -7.29
N LEU A 204 1.72 -0.23 -6.30
CA LEU A 204 2.44 -1.49 -6.46
C LEU A 204 1.52 -2.64 -6.05
N ARG A 205 1.31 -3.60 -6.95
CA ARG A 205 0.59 -4.83 -6.63
C ARG A 205 1.59 -5.90 -6.25
N ILE A 206 1.43 -6.49 -5.07
CA ILE A 206 2.16 -7.68 -4.64
C ILE A 206 1.13 -8.80 -4.50
N ALA A 207 1.28 -9.88 -5.27
CA ALA A 207 0.52 -11.11 -5.07
C ALA A 207 1.37 -12.13 -4.34
N ARG A 208 0.76 -12.84 -3.40
CA ARG A 208 1.42 -13.91 -2.64
C ARG A 208 0.60 -15.18 -2.74
N VAL A 209 1.30 -16.29 -2.91
CA VAL A 209 0.73 -17.63 -2.82
C VAL A 209 1.47 -18.34 -1.70
N ASN A 210 0.74 -18.72 -0.64
CA ASN A 210 1.33 -19.19 0.59
C ASN A 210 1.01 -20.66 0.83
N TYR A 211 2.08 -21.43 1.06
CA TYR A 211 2.02 -22.82 1.49
C TYR A 211 2.34 -22.90 2.97
N ASP A 212 1.72 -23.84 3.68
CA ASP A 212 2.03 -24.10 5.08
C ASP A 212 3.32 -24.93 5.26
N GLN A 213 3.64 -25.27 6.52
CA GLN A 213 4.78 -26.11 6.88
C GLN A 213 4.73 -27.54 6.31
N HIS A 214 3.56 -27.98 5.83
CA HIS A 214 3.32 -29.29 5.23
C HIS A 214 3.19 -29.23 3.70
N GLN A 215 3.60 -28.12 3.07
CA GLN A 215 3.51 -27.88 1.62
C GLN A 215 2.07 -27.86 1.08
N ARG A 216 1.07 -27.61 1.93
CA ARG A 216 -0.32 -27.43 1.51
C ARG A 216 -0.56 -25.98 1.13
N LEU A 217 -1.23 -25.76 0.01
CA LEU A 217 -1.60 -24.42 -0.45
C LEU A 217 -2.80 -23.91 0.35
N ILE A 218 -2.56 -22.99 1.28
CA ILE A 218 -3.54 -22.57 2.29
C ILE A 218 -4.27 -21.28 1.91
N ASP A 219 -3.55 -20.28 1.42
CA ASP A 219 -4.15 -19.01 1.00
C ASP A 219 -3.31 -18.31 -0.08
N CYS A 220 -3.89 -17.25 -0.61
CA CYS A 220 -3.20 -16.26 -1.42
C CYS A 220 -3.69 -14.86 -1.03
N ASP A 221 -2.85 -13.87 -1.26
CA ASP A 221 -3.23 -12.47 -1.02
C ASP A 221 -2.82 -11.55 -2.17
N LEU A 222 -3.60 -10.48 -2.32
CA LEU A 222 -3.33 -9.36 -3.19
C LEU A 222 -3.20 -8.09 -2.37
N GLU A 223 -2.00 -7.55 -2.38
CA GLU A 223 -1.65 -6.30 -1.74
C GLU A 223 -1.55 -5.19 -2.76
N PHE A 224 -2.23 -4.09 -2.49
CA PHE A 224 -2.21 -2.86 -3.29
C PHE A 224 -1.63 -1.75 -2.44
N TRP A 225 -0.36 -1.46 -2.66
CA TRP A 225 0.39 -0.43 -1.95
C TRP A 225 0.33 0.90 -2.71
N ARG A 226 0.25 2.01 -1.97
CA ARG A 226 0.56 3.32 -2.54
C ARG A 226 2.05 3.35 -2.93
N HIS A 227 2.36 3.85 -4.12
CA HIS A 227 3.74 3.84 -4.66
C HIS A 227 4.76 4.61 -3.79
N ASP A 228 4.28 5.52 -2.96
CA ASP A 228 5.07 6.47 -2.17
C ASP A 228 5.19 6.01 -0.72
N ALA A 229 4.64 4.85 -0.38
CA ALA A 229 4.66 4.30 0.96
C ALA A 229 5.51 3.03 1.11
N ILE A 230 5.97 2.42 0.01
CA ILE A 230 6.72 1.16 0.02
C ILE A 230 8.02 1.25 -0.77
N HIS A 231 9.07 0.62 -0.26
CA HIS A 231 10.31 0.36 -0.95
C HIS A 231 10.65 -1.13 -0.80
N VAL A 232 10.59 -1.90 -1.89
CA VAL A 232 10.86 -3.34 -1.84
C VAL A 232 12.35 -3.58 -2.08
N GLY A 233 13.01 -4.24 -1.13
CA GLY A 233 14.42 -4.62 -1.20
C GLY A 233 14.59 -6.12 -0.97
N VAL A 234 15.65 -6.69 -1.55
CA VAL A 234 16.03 -8.09 -1.39
C VAL A 234 17.55 -8.16 -1.33
N ASP A 235 18.09 -8.72 -0.25
CA ASP A 235 19.50 -9.06 -0.14
C ASP A 235 19.67 -10.55 -0.47
N VAL A 236 20.25 -10.84 -1.63
CA VAL A 236 20.50 -12.22 -2.07
C VAL A 236 21.94 -12.59 -1.71
N VAL A 237 22.09 -13.72 -1.01
CA VAL A 237 23.38 -14.35 -0.71
C VAL A 237 23.77 -15.30 -1.84
#